data_AF-A0A0G1AWR1-F1
#
_entry.id   AF-A0A0G1AWR1-F1
#
_cell.length_a   1.000
_cell.length_b   1.000
_cell.length_c   1.000
_cell.angle_alpha   90.00
_cell.angle_beta   90.00
_cell.angle_gamma   90.00
#
_symmetry.space_group_name_H-M   'P 1'
#
loop_
_entity.id
_entity.type
_entity.pdbx_description
1 polymer ?
#
loop_
_entity_poly.entity_id
_entity_poly.type
_entity_poly.pdbx_seq_one_letter_code
_entity_poly.pdbx_strand_id
1 'polypeptide(L)'
;MDISQEIKNKFMARSDYWDWINKETSIIAYLDLTNMFHWQDVLGWKFRIEDAVGQLFTFSNIKEIKVYYGLNERDKKNSEAFHNRIKKTGAILKTKPMKFITKNINEGLFFQRRTMTLFDGLIKNKIQALIDELQKSGIIIEEPKCNFDVEMAMDMLDDAEKLTAVLLFSGDSDLLEPLERLKVKGKKIGIVGVRGRVASELYDIKDKYIDFGKFYTGKRAYISENPAL
;
A
#
# COMPACT_ATOMS: atom_id res chain seq x y z
N MET A 1 -26.58 -8.37 -26.43
CA MET A 1 -25.13 -8.40 -26.24
C MET A 1 -24.87 -9.03 -24.88
N ASP A 2 -24.41 -10.27 -24.81
CA ASP A 2 -24.25 -10.96 -23.53
C ASP A 2 -23.00 -10.43 -22.81
N ILE A 3 -23.19 -9.95 -21.59
CA ILE A 3 -22.11 -9.40 -20.78
C ILE A 3 -21.29 -10.58 -20.24
N SER A 4 -19.96 -10.55 -20.41
CA SER A 4 -19.10 -11.65 -19.97
C SER A 4 -19.24 -11.92 -18.46
N GLN A 5 -19.07 -13.18 -18.05
CA GLN A 5 -19.16 -13.56 -16.63
C GLN A 5 -18.12 -12.82 -15.77
N GLU A 6 -16.96 -12.50 -16.34
CA GLU A 6 -15.93 -11.70 -15.66
C GLU A 6 -16.41 -10.27 -15.37
N ILE A 7 -17.07 -9.64 -16.34
CA ILE A 7 -17.66 -8.31 -16.16
C ILE A 7 -18.77 -8.37 -15.10
N LYS A 8 -19.66 -9.37 -15.17
CA LYS A 8 -20.72 -9.60 -14.16
C LYS A 8 -20.13 -9.76 -12.76
N ASN A 9 -19.10 -10.60 -12.60
CA ASN A 9 -18.42 -10.83 -11.33
C ASN A 9 -17.76 -9.55 -10.79
N LYS A 10 -17.18 -8.72 -11.67
CA LYS A 10 -16.58 -7.43 -11.28
C LYS A 10 -17.64 -6.45 -10.77
N PHE A 11 -18.79 -6.38 -11.44
CA PHE A 11 -19.92 -5.56 -10.98
C PHE A 11 -20.47 -6.06 -9.64
N MET A 12 -20.68 -7.37 -9.49
CA MET A 12 -21.17 -7.96 -8.24
C MET A 12 -20.22 -7.69 -7.07
N ALA A 13 -18.92 -7.93 -7.24
CA ALA A 13 -17.94 -7.65 -6.19
C ALA A 13 -17.94 -6.16 -5.78
N ARG A 14 -18.09 -5.26 -6.76
CA ARG A 14 -18.13 -3.83 -6.48
C ARG A 14 -19.41 -3.42 -5.75
N SER A 15 -20.55 -4.00 -6.08
CA SER A 15 -21.81 -3.83 -5.32
C SER A 15 -21.62 -4.24 -3.87
N ASP A 16 -21.08 -5.45 -3.66
CA ASP A 16 -20.83 -6.02 -2.34
C ASP A 16 -19.87 -5.17 -1.48
N TYR A 17 -18.91 -4.47 -2.09
CA TYR A 17 -18.06 -3.50 -1.40
C TYR A 17 -18.84 -2.25 -1.00
N TRP A 18 -19.65 -1.71 -1.92
CA TRP A 18 -20.46 -0.52 -1.69
C TRP A 18 -21.54 -0.75 -0.64
N ASP A 19 -22.18 -1.91 -0.66
CA ASP A 19 -23.20 -2.29 0.31
C ASP A 19 -22.62 -2.36 1.73
N TRP A 20 -21.41 -2.92 1.88
CA TRP A 20 -20.72 -2.93 3.17
C TRP A 20 -20.36 -1.51 3.62
N ILE A 21 -19.78 -0.68 2.73
CA ILE A 21 -19.45 0.71 3.05
C ILE A 21 -20.71 1.46 3.48
N ASN A 22 -21.78 1.42 2.68
CA ASN A 22 -23.01 2.18 2.91
C ASN A 22 -23.80 1.74 4.17
N LYS A 23 -23.53 0.55 4.71
CA LYS A 23 -24.14 0.08 5.95
C LYS A 23 -23.60 0.79 7.19
N GLU A 24 -22.37 1.29 7.13
CA GLU A 24 -21.71 1.94 8.25
C GLU A 24 -22.03 3.44 8.29
N THR A 25 -22.19 4.02 9.48
CA THR A 25 -22.64 5.42 9.61
C THR A 25 -21.49 6.43 9.60
N SER A 26 -20.33 6.05 10.14
CA SER A 26 -19.15 6.89 10.21
C SER A 26 -17.89 6.04 9.98
N ILE A 27 -17.20 6.30 8.87
CA ILE A 27 -16.00 5.58 8.47
C ILE A 27 -14.82 6.56 8.47
N ILE A 28 -13.68 6.11 9.01
CA ILE A 28 -12.39 6.77 8.77
C ILE A 28 -11.51 5.83 7.94
N ALA A 29 -10.94 6.37 6.87
CA ALA A 29 -10.01 5.65 6.01
C ALA A 29 -8.55 5.97 6.38
N TYR A 30 -7.72 4.94 6.52
CA TYR A 30 -6.31 5.05 6.84
C TYR A 30 -5.49 4.50 5.67
N LEU A 31 -4.74 5.37 5.00
CA LEU A 31 -3.99 5.06 3.78
C LEU A 31 -2.50 5.03 4.03
N ASP A 32 -1.92 3.84 4.05
CA ASP A 32 -0.48 3.63 4.04
C ASP A 32 0.03 3.67 2.60
N LEU A 33 0.61 4.80 2.20
CA LEU A 33 1.06 4.96 0.83
C LEU A 33 2.27 4.08 0.49
N THR A 34 3.11 3.71 1.45
CA THR A 34 4.22 2.80 1.19
C THR A 34 3.68 1.45 0.72
N ASN A 35 2.70 0.91 1.45
CA ASN A 35 1.99 -0.31 1.06
C ASN A 35 1.24 -0.15 -0.27
N MET A 36 0.50 0.94 -0.46
CA MET A 36 -0.24 1.19 -1.70
C MET A 36 0.67 1.30 -2.94
N PHE A 37 1.85 1.94 -2.83
CA PHE A 37 2.77 2.02 -3.96
C PHE A 37 3.30 0.65 -4.36
N HIS A 38 3.59 -0.24 -3.41
CA HIS A 38 3.97 -1.64 -3.67
C HIS A 38 2.84 -2.45 -4.32
N TRP A 39 1.58 -2.05 -4.18
CA TRP A 39 0.47 -2.71 -4.88
C TRP A 39 0.54 -2.51 -6.39
N GLN A 40 1.11 -1.41 -6.88
CA GLN A 40 1.24 -1.18 -8.33
C GLN A 40 2.06 -2.28 -9.02
N ASP A 41 3.07 -2.81 -8.32
CA ASP A 41 3.90 -3.93 -8.82
C ASP A 41 3.07 -5.22 -8.98
N VAL A 42 2.14 -5.46 -8.06
CA VAL A 42 1.24 -6.63 -8.10
C VAL A 42 0.15 -6.46 -9.15
N LEU A 43 -0.34 -5.23 -9.31
CA LEU A 43 -1.44 -4.90 -10.21
C LEU A 43 -0.97 -4.84 -11.68
N GLY A 44 0.31 -4.57 -11.93
CA GLY A 44 0.85 -4.35 -13.28
C GLY A 44 0.43 -3.01 -13.91
N TRP A 45 -0.18 -2.12 -13.11
CA TRP A 45 -0.56 -0.79 -13.54
C TRP A 45 -0.40 0.22 -12.40
N LYS A 46 -0.08 1.45 -12.79
CA LYS A 46 0.06 2.58 -11.89
C LYS A 46 -1.28 3.30 -11.71
N PHE A 47 -1.43 3.93 -10.55
CA PHE A 47 -2.60 4.72 -10.20
C PHE A 47 -2.22 5.99 -9.45
N ARG A 48 -3.13 6.96 -9.46
CA ARG A 48 -2.98 8.20 -8.72
C ARG A 48 -3.64 8.08 -7.35
N ILE A 49 -2.91 8.48 -6.31
CA ILE A 49 -3.44 8.51 -4.95
C ILE A 49 -4.57 9.53 -4.85
N GLU A 50 -4.47 10.65 -5.57
CA GLU A 50 -5.52 11.68 -5.60
C GLU A 50 -6.85 11.13 -6.12
N ASP A 51 -6.81 10.23 -7.10
CA ASP A 51 -8.03 9.61 -7.64
C ASP A 51 -8.64 8.61 -6.64
N ALA A 52 -7.80 7.89 -5.88
CA ALA A 52 -8.28 6.97 -4.84
C ALA A 52 -8.93 7.76 -3.68
N VAL A 53 -8.31 8.85 -3.25
CA VAL A 53 -8.86 9.75 -2.22
C VAL A 53 -10.15 10.42 -2.72
N GLY A 54 -10.15 10.91 -3.96
CA GLY A 54 -11.34 11.48 -4.59
C GLY A 54 -12.49 10.49 -4.68
N GLN A 55 -12.22 9.23 -5.03
CA GLN A 55 -13.22 8.16 -5.00
C GLN A 55 -13.78 7.96 -3.58
N LEU A 56 -12.95 7.94 -2.55
CA LEU A 56 -13.42 7.74 -1.17
C LEU A 56 -14.31 8.89 -0.69
N PHE A 57 -14.00 10.14 -1.06
CA PHE A 57 -14.87 11.28 -0.73
C PHE A 57 -16.22 11.26 -1.44
N THR A 58 -16.45 10.37 -2.42
CA THR A 58 -17.80 10.19 -2.99
C THR A 58 -18.76 9.50 -2.02
N PHE A 59 -18.25 8.82 -1.00
CA PHE A 59 -19.05 8.20 0.06
C PHE A 59 -19.30 9.19 1.20
N SER A 60 -20.55 9.61 1.40
CA SER A 60 -20.92 10.62 2.41
C SER A 60 -20.70 10.17 3.86
N ASN A 61 -20.57 8.87 4.10
CA ASN A 61 -20.29 8.27 5.40
C ASN A 61 -18.79 8.11 5.69
N ILE A 62 -17.90 8.31 4.71
CA ILE A 62 -16.45 8.44 4.95
C ILE A 62 -16.17 9.87 5.42
N LYS A 63 -15.93 10.02 6.72
CA LYS A 63 -15.82 11.32 7.39
C LYS A 63 -14.42 11.90 7.33
N GLU A 64 -13.41 11.05 7.43
CA GLU A 64 -12.01 11.44 7.38
C GLU A 64 -11.21 10.45 6.52
N ILE A 65 -10.20 10.98 5.84
CA ILE A 65 -9.21 10.20 5.10
C ILE A 65 -7.85 10.64 5.58
N LYS A 66 -7.16 9.77 6.31
CA LYS A 66 -5.81 9.99 6.83
C LYS A 66 -4.81 9.28 5.93
N VAL A 67 -3.85 10.03 5.40
CA VAL A 67 -2.83 9.54 4.48
C VAL A 67 -1.47 9.60 5.15
N TYR A 68 -0.74 8.48 5.15
CA TYR A 68 0.54 8.34 5.84
C TYR A 68 1.65 8.18 4.80
N TYR A 69 2.57 9.16 4.74
CA TYR A 69 3.71 9.09 3.83
C TYR A 69 4.86 9.99 4.24
N GLY A 70 6.09 9.53 4.00
CA GLY A 70 7.30 10.24 4.41
C GLY A 70 7.61 11.49 3.57
N LEU A 71 8.37 12.40 4.16
CA LEU A 71 9.03 13.51 3.47
C LEU A 71 10.43 13.08 3.04
N ASN A 72 10.68 13.03 1.73
CA ASN A 72 12.01 12.78 1.21
C ASN A 72 12.81 14.09 1.18
N GLU A 73 13.63 14.33 2.21
CA GLU A 73 14.48 15.55 2.27
C GLU A 73 15.54 15.61 1.15
N ARG A 74 15.93 14.46 0.55
CA ARG A 74 16.86 14.44 -0.59
C ARG A 74 16.21 14.85 -1.91
N ASP A 75 14.89 14.73 -2.01
CA ASP A 75 14.08 15.23 -3.14
C ASP A 75 12.90 16.08 -2.62
N LYS A 76 13.25 17.06 -1.80
CA LYS A 76 12.30 17.86 -1.02
C LYS A 76 11.25 18.52 -1.90
N LYS A 77 11.66 19.13 -3.02
CA LYS A 77 10.77 19.85 -3.95
C LYS A 77 9.66 18.94 -4.48
N ASN A 78 10.00 17.76 -4.97
CA ASN A 78 9.00 16.84 -5.52
C ASN A 78 8.16 16.20 -4.40
N SER A 79 8.78 15.89 -3.25
CA SER A 79 8.08 15.34 -2.09
C SER A 79 7.03 16.31 -1.55
N GLU A 80 7.39 17.59 -1.38
CA GLU A 80 6.47 18.65 -0.95
C GLU A 80 5.39 18.92 -1.99
N ALA A 81 5.73 18.92 -3.29
CA ALA A 81 4.74 19.06 -4.35
C ALA A 81 3.72 17.91 -4.33
N PHE A 82 4.15 16.68 -4.05
CA PHE A 82 3.26 15.54 -3.86
C PHE A 82 2.37 15.71 -2.61
N HIS A 83 2.98 16.04 -1.46
CA HIS A 83 2.25 16.29 -0.21
C HIS A 83 1.19 17.38 -0.37
N ASN A 84 1.51 18.46 -1.09
CA ASN A 84 0.58 19.54 -1.37
C ASN A 84 -0.59 19.09 -2.26
N ARG A 85 -0.37 18.18 -3.21
CA ARG A 85 -1.48 17.60 -3.99
C ARG A 85 -2.40 16.75 -3.12
N ILE A 86 -1.85 15.95 -2.20
CA ILE A 86 -2.66 15.17 -1.24
C ILE A 86 -3.46 16.10 -0.31
N LYS A 87 -2.84 17.15 0.25
CA LYS A 87 -3.57 18.12 1.09
C LYS A 87 -4.71 18.79 0.33
N LYS A 88 -4.51 19.13 -0.95
CA LYS A 88 -5.53 19.74 -1.81
C LYS A 88 -6.75 18.84 -2.07
N THR A 89 -6.65 17.52 -1.89
CA THR A 89 -7.82 16.65 -2.01
C THR A 89 -8.75 16.72 -0.79
N GLY A 90 -8.31 17.34 0.31
CA GLY A 90 -9.03 17.36 1.58
C GLY A 90 -8.62 16.25 2.55
N ALA A 91 -7.66 15.39 2.18
CA ALA A 91 -7.14 14.37 3.08
C ALA A 91 -6.22 14.96 4.15
N ILE A 92 -6.21 14.33 5.32
CA ILE A 92 -5.31 14.65 6.43
C ILE A 92 -3.99 13.93 6.18
N LEU A 93 -2.98 14.66 5.71
CA LEU A 93 -1.64 14.10 5.50
C LEU A 93 -0.85 14.05 6.81
N LYS A 94 -0.45 12.85 7.22
CA LYS A 94 0.52 12.57 8.28
C LYS A 94 1.87 12.31 7.63
N THR A 95 2.89 13.07 8.04
CA THR A 95 4.21 13.04 7.42
C THR A 95 5.31 13.15 8.47
N LYS A 96 6.44 12.49 8.19
CA LYS A 96 7.70 12.60 8.94
C LYS A 96 8.88 12.43 7.98
N PRO A 97 10.07 12.96 8.29
CA PRO A 97 11.26 12.79 7.46
C PRO A 97 11.57 11.31 7.22
N MET A 98 11.85 10.96 5.96
CA MET A 98 12.32 9.62 5.61
C MET A 98 13.72 9.38 6.17
N LYS A 99 13.96 8.17 6.66
CA LYS A 99 15.29 7.71 7.06
C LYS A 99 15.93 6.99 5.88
N PHE A 100 17.23 7.17 5.70
CA PHE A 100 18.00 6.49 4.67
C PHE A 100 18.85 5.42 5.34
N ILE A 101 18.60 4.16 4.99
CA ILE A 101 19.29 3.03 5.60
C ILE A 101 20.30 2.50 4.59
N THR A 102 21.56 2.45 4.99
CA THR A 102 22.63 1.85 4.21
C THR A 102 22.39 0.36 4.04
N LYS A 103 22.52 -0.12 2.80
CA LYS A 103 22.45 -1.53 2.43
C LYS A 103 23.86 -2.08 2.24
N ASN A 104 24.08 -3.27 2.77
CA ASN A 104 25.28 -4.04 2.48
C ASN A 104 25.19 -4.55 1.05
N ILE A 105 26.23 -4.30 0.26
CA ILE A 105 26.34 -4.80 -1.10
C ILE A 105 26.49 -6.33 -1.03
N ASN A 106 25.50 -7.05 -1.55
CA ASN A 106 25.49 -8.50 -1.64
C ASN A 106 24.70 -8.96 -2.88
N GLU A 107 24.77 -10.26 -3.18
CA GLU A 107 24.09 -10.85 -4.35
C GLU A 107 22.58 -10.53 -4.39
N GLY A 108 21.94 -10.46 -3.22
CA GLY A 108 20.50 -10.21 -3.07
C GLY A 108 20.06 -8.81 -3.47
N LEU A 109 20.98 -7.85 -3.61
CA LEU A 109 20.67 -6.53 -4.18
C LEU A 109 20.49 -6.58 -5.70
N PHE A 110 21.11 -7.54 -6.37
CA PHE A 110 21.15 -7.63 -7.83
C PHE A 110 20.30 -8.78 -8.38
N PHE A 111 20.18 -9.86 -7.60
CA PHE A 111 19.55 -11.10 -8.06
C PHE A 111 18.54 -11.62 -7.04
N GLN A 112 17.36 -12.01 -7.53
CA GLN A 112 16.42 -12.78 -6.73
C GLN A 112 17.00 -14.16 -6.42
N ARG A 113 16.67 -14.72 -5.25
CA ARG A 113 17.16 -16.03 -4.82
C ARG A 113 16.90 -17.14 -5.86
N ARG A 114 15.71 -17.12 -6.49
CA ARG A 114 15.34 -18.05 -7.58
C ARG A 114 16.17 -17.88 -8.85
N THR A 115 16.70 -16.69 -9.10
CA THR A 115 17.60 -16.44 -10.23
C THR A 115 18.97 -17.02 -9.93
N MET A 116 19.47 -16.86 -8.70
CA MET A 116 20.77 -17.41 -8.28
C MET A 116 20.85 -18.93 -8.35
N THR A 117 19.72 -19.64 -8.22
CA THR A 117 19.69 -21.11 -8.38
C THR A 117 19.86 -21.57 -9.82
N LEU A 118 19.68 -20.69 -10.82
CA LEU A 118 19.84 -21.02 -12.24
C LEU A 118 21.31 -20.98 -12.69
N PHE A 119 22.20 -20.38 -11.90
CA PHE A 119 23.62 -20.25 -12.23
C PHE A 119 24.45 -21.42 -11.68
N ASP A 120 25.43 -21.84 -12.48
CA ASP A 120 26.43 -22.83 -12.08
C ASP A 120 27.50 -22.23 -11.14
N GLY A 121 28.43 -23.06 -10.67
CA GLY A 121 29.50 -22.63 -9.76
C GLY A 121 30.46 -21.61 -10.38
N LEU A 122 30.74 -21.69 -11.68
CA LEU A 122 31.66 -20.77 -12.36
C LEU A 122 31.06 -19.37 -12.43
N ILE A 123 29.78 -19.26 -12.79
CA ILE A 123 29.06 -17.99 -12.83
C ILE A 123 28.90 -17.42 -11.42
N LYS A 124 28.57 -18.24 -10.42
CA LYS A 124 28.49 -17.79 -9.02
C LYS A 124 29.81 -17.20 -8.52
N ASN A 125 30.94 -17.83 -8.84
CA ASN A 125 32.26 -17.29 -8.49
C ASN A 125 32.53 -15.92 -9.16
N LYS A 126 32.10 -15.74 -10.42
CA LYS A 126 32.22 -14.43 -11.10
C LYS A 126 31.33 -13.36 -10.47
N ILE A 127 30.10 -13.73 -10.08
CA ILE A 127 29.19 -12.83 -9.37
C ILE A 127 29.82 -12.42 -8.03
N GLN A 128 30.35 -13.37 -7.26
CA GLN A 128 31.00 -13.07 -5.98
C GLN A 128 32.21 -12.12 -6.16
N ALA A 129 33.05 -12.36 -7.17
CA ALA A 129 34.17 -11.47 -7.47
C ALA A 129 33.74 -10.03 -7.77
N LEU A 130 32.63 -9.86 -8.53
CA LEU A 130 32.04 -8.54 -8.80
C LEU A 130 31.51 -7.89 -7.51
N ILE A 131 30.82 -8.65 -6.66
CA ILE A 131 30.32 -8.14 -5.36
C ILE A 131 31.48 -7.65 -4.50
N ASP A 132 32.58 -8.42 -4.42
CA ASP A 132 33.76 -8.04 -3.64
C ASP A 132 34.43 -6.77 -4.18
N GLU A 133 34.45 -6.58 -5.50
CA GLU A 133 34.96 -5.36 -6.14
C GLU A 133 34.09 -4.14 -5.79
N LEU A 134 32.76 -4.28 -5.88
CA LEU A 134 31.81 -3.23 -5.52
C LEU A 134 31.88 -2.86 -4.04
N GLN A 135 32.12 -3.83 -3.16
CA GLN A 135 32.35 -3.55 -1.73
C GLN A 135 33.63 -2.74 -1.51
N LYS A 136 34.70 -3.02 -2.27
CA LYS A 136 35.98 -2.31 -2.18
C LYS A 136 35.95 -0.91 -2.79
N SER A 137 35.04 -0.64 -3.73
CA SER A 137 34.95 0.66 -4.39
C SER A 137 34.35 1.77 -3.51
N GLY A 138 33.93 1.46 -2.28
CA GLY A 138 33.41 2.45 -1.33
C GLY A 138 32.03 3.01 -1.70
N ILE A 139 31.29 2.34 -2.60
CA ILE A 139 29.94 2.77 -2.98
C ILE A 139 29.00 2.54 -1.80
N ILE A 140 28.23 3.58 -1.47
CA ILE A 140 27.17 3.50 -0.46
C ILE A 140 25.83 3.42 -1.18
N ILE A 141 25.10 2.33 -0.94
CA ILE A 141 23.73 2.16 -1.41
C ILE A 141 22.81 2.43 -0.21
N GLU A 142 21.85 3.33 -0.37
CA GLU A 142 20.87 3.63 0.67
C GLU A 142 19.46 3.45 0.15
N GLU A 143 18.58 2.93 1.01
CA GLU A 143 17.15 2.79 0.73
C GLU A 143 16.36 3.76 1.63
N PRO A 144 15.42 4.55 1.08
CA PRO A 144 14.51 5.33 1.89
C PRO A 144 13.55 4.41 2.64
N LYS A 145 13.43 4.58 3.95
CA LYS A 145 12.46 3.92 4.82
C LYS A 145 11.67 4.93 5.63
N CYS A 146 10.36 4.73 5.67
CA CYS A 146 9.45 5.51 6.51
C CYS A 146 8.18 4.68 6.78
N ASN A 147 8.11 4.07 7.96
CA ASN A 147 6.92 3.35 8.43
C ASN A 147 6.02 4.30 9.23
N PHE A 148 4.75 3.97 9.37
CA PHE A 148 3.78 4.77 10.14
C PHE A 148 2.93 3.91 11.07
N ASP A 149 3.37 2.70 11.37
CA ASP A 149 2.55 1.69 12.07
C ASP A 149 2.14 2.20 13.46
N VAL A 150 3.08 2.80 14.19
CA VAL A 150 2.83 3.41 15.51
C VAL A 150 1.90 4.62 15.40
N GLU A 151 2.18 5.58 14.52
CA GLU A 151 1.36 6.78 14.40
C GLU A 151 -0.07 6.46 13.94
N MET A 152 -0.21 5.50 13.02
CA MET A 152 -1.49 5.03 12.52
C MET A 152 -2.26 4.24 13.59
N ALA A 153 -1.59 3.38 14.36
CA ALA A 153 -2.18 2.68 15.49
C ALA A 153 -2.74 3.66 16.53
N MET A 154 -1.97 4.69 16.89
CA MET A 154 -2.40 5.72 17.84
C MET A 154 -3.58 6.53 17.29
N ASP A 155 -3.51 6.99 16.04
CA ASP A 155 -4.62 7.71 15.39
C ASP A 155 -5.91 6.86 15.37
N MET A 156 -5.82 5.55 15.06
CA MET A 156 -6.97 4.64 15.09
C MET A 156 -7.62 4.54 16.46
N LEU A 157 -6.82 4.42 17.52
CA LEU A 157 -7.32 4.32 18.89
C LEU A 157 -7.95 5.63 19.36
N ASP A 158 -7.34 6.77 19.03
CA ASP A 158 -7.85 8.11 19.36
C ASP A 158 -9.17 8.42 18.63
N ASP A 159 -9.35 7.88 17.42
CA ASP A 159 -10.57 8.07 16.64
C ASP A 159 -11.69 7.08 17.00
N ALA A 160 -11.42 6.07 17.83
CA ALA A 160 -12.32 4.95 18.03
C ALA A 160 -13.75 5.40 18.39
N GLU A 161 -13.92 6.47 19.17
CA GLU A 161 -15.24 6.98 19.58
C GLU A 161 -15.97 7.80 18.49
N LYS A 162 -15.28 8.20 17.42
CA LYS A 162 -15.82 9.04 16.32
C LYS A 162 -16.37 8.21 15.15
N LEU A 163 -16.04 6.92 15.11
CA LEU A 163 -16.31 6.04 13.98
C LEU A 163 -17.13 4.82 14.40
N THR A 164 -17.84 4.24 13.43
CA THR A 164 -18.41 2.90 13.53
C THR A 164 -17.55 1.87 12.80
N ALA A 165 -16.79 2.30 11.78
CA ALA A 165 -15.90 1.43 11.04
C ALA A 165 -14.59 2.10 10.63
N VAL A 166 -13.57 1.29 10.45
CA VAL A 166 -12.31 1.69 9.82
C VAL A 166 -12.19 1.07 8.43
N LEU A 167 -11.57 1.82 7.52
CA LEU A 167 -11.17 1.32 6.22
C LEU A 167 -9.65 1.44 6.08
N LEU A 168 -8.94 0.35 6.34
CA LEU A 168 -7.47 0.31 6.31
C LEU A 168 -6.98 -0.09 4.91
N PHE A 169 -6.20 0.78 4.28
CA PHE A 169 -5.47 0.51 3.04
C PHE A 169 -4.04 0.08 3.38
N SER A 170 -3.94 -1.10 3.96
CA SER A 170 -2.69 -1.79 4.26
C SER A 170 -2.98 -3.27 4.43
N GLY A 171 -1.96 -4.10 4.22
CA GLY A 171 -2.01 -5.53 4.50
C GLY A 171 -1.01 -5.97 5.55
N ASP A 172 -0.44 -5.00 6.29
CA ASP A 172 0.63 -5.22 7.26
C ASP A 172 0.10 -5.82 8.57
N SER A 173 0.72 -6.91 9.02
CA SER A 173 0.37 -7.59 10.26
C SER A 173 0.65 -6.75 11.51
N ASP A 174 1.56 -5.77 11.43
CA ASP A 174 1.90 -4.88 12.56
C ASP A 174 0.73 -3.99 13.00
N LEU A 175 -0.37 -4.00 12.22
CA LEU A 175 -1.62 -3.29 12.53
C LEU A 175 -2.70 -4.22 13.11
N LEU A 176 -2.40 -5.48 13.39
CA LEU A 176 -3.36 -6.42 13.96
C LEU A 176 -3.88 -5.94 15.32
N GLU A 177 -2.98 -5.62 16.25
CA GLU A 177 -3.31 -5.24 17.62
C GLU A 177 -4.22 -4.00 17.72
N PRO A 178 -3.95 -2.87 17.03
CA PRO A 178 -4.89 -1.74 17.07
C PRO A 178 -6.26 -2.10 16.49
N LEU A 179 -6.35 -2.95 15.46
CA LEU A 179 -7.62 -3.38 14.88
C LEU A 179 -8.39 -4.32 15.81
N GLU A 180 -7.72 -5.22 16.53
CA GLU A 180 -8.34 -6.04 17.57
C GLU A 180 -8.93 -5.19 18.70
N ARG A 181 -8.22 -4.14 19.13
CA ARG A 181 -8.76 -3.19 20.12
C ARG A 181 -10.01 -2.48 19.61
N LEU A 182 -10.03 -2.09 18.34
CA LEU A 182 -11.22 -1.52 17.71
C LEU A 182 -12.38 -2.52 17.65
N LYS A 183 -12.11 -3.80 17.37
CA LYS A 183 -13.13 -4.86 17.43
C LYS A 183 -13.75 -5.02 18.81
N VAL A 184 -12.94 -5.01 19.86
CA VAL A 184 -13.43 -5.07 21.26
C VAL A 184 -14.36 -3.89 21.56
N LYS A 185 -14.08 -2.72 20.97
CA LYS A 185 -14.95 -1.52 21.03
C LYS A 185 -16.16 -1.58 20.08
N GLY A 186 -16.43 -2.73 19.46
CA GLY A 186 -17.57 -2.94 18.57
C GLY A 186 -17.42 -2.31 17.17
N LYS A 187 -16.22 -1.87 16.78
CA LYS A 187 -15.98 -1.22 15.50
C LYS A 187 -15.82 -2.24 14.37
N LYS A 188 -16.27 -1.87 13.18
CA LYS A 188 -16.16 -2.70 11.98
C LYS A 188 -14.86 -2.45 11.25
N ILE A 189 -14.27 -3.52 10.72
CA ILE A 189 -12.94 -3.51 10.13
C ILE A 189 -13.04 -3.87 8.64
N GLY A 190 -12.81 -2.88 7.79
CA GLY A 190 -12.61 -3.05 6.36
C GLY A 190 -11.13 -3.03 6.02
N ILE A 191 -10.63 -4.09 5.39
CA ILE A 191 -9.25 -4.19 4.90
C ILE A 191 -9.25 -4.06 3.38
N VAL A 192 -8.53 -3.07 2.88
CA VAL A 192 -8.32 -2.83 1.45
C VAL A 192 -6.90 -3.26 1.10
N GLY A 193 -6.76 -4.10 0.08
CA GLY A 193 -5.45 -4.55 -0.36
C GLY A 193 -5.49 -5.23 -1.72
N VAL A 194 -4.37 -5.85 -2.09
CA VAL A 194 -4.25 -6.65 -3.32
C VAL A 194 -3.92 -8.10 -2.98
N ARG A 195 -4.22 -9.01 -3.92
CA ARG A 195 -4.05 -10.45 -3.72
C ARG A 195 -2.61 -10.77 -3.30
N GLY A 196 -2.46 -11.55 -2.22
CA GLY A 196 -1.16 -12.01 -1.72
C GLY A 196 -0.33 -10.95 -1.01
N ARG A 197 -0.90 -9.78 -0.69
CA ARG A 197 -0.22 -8.70 0.05
C ARG A 197 -0.90 -8.33 1.37
N VAL A 198 -1.81 -9.18 1.85
CA VAL A 198 -2.49 -8.99 3.13
C VAL A 198 -2.18 -10.20 4.00
N ALA A 199 -1.69 -9.93 5.22
CA ALA A 199 -1.38 -10.96 6.21
C ALA A 199 -2.62 -11.81 6.56
N SER A 200 -2.41 -13.10 6.80
CA SER A 200 -3.48 -14.07 7.12
C SER A 200 -4.30 -13.66 8.34
N GLU A 201 -3.63 -13.13 9.36
CA GLU A 201 -4.19 -12.74 10.65
C GLU A 201 -5.20 -11.59 10.49
N LEU A 202 -4.98 -10.71 9.50
CA LEU A 202 -5.95 -9.67 9.15
C LEU A 202 -7.23 -10.26 8.52
N TYR A 203 -7.15 -11.44 7.89
CA TYR A 203 -8.35 -12.12 7.37
C TYR A 203 -9.24 -12.65 8.48
N ASP A 204 -8.66 -13.00 9.63
CA ASP A 204 -9.38 -13.56 10.78
C ASP A 204 -10.19 -12.48 11.50
N ILE A 205 -9.68 -11.25 11.52
CA ILE A 205 -10.35 -10.14 12.22
C ILE A 205 -11.24 -9.29 11.31
N LYS A 206 -10.99 -9.18 10.00
CA LYS A 206 -11.76 -8.26 9.15
C LYS A 206 -13.25 -8.60 9.09
N ASP A 207 -14.11 -7.59 9.06
CA ASP A 207 -15.51 -7.77 8.62
C ASP A 207 -15.60 -7.80 7.09
N LYS A 208 -14.71 -7.07 6.41
CA LYS A 208 -14.71 -6.99 4.94
C LYS A 208 -13.31 -6.95 4.37
N TYR A 209 -13.09 -7.72 3.30
CA TYR A 209 -11.96 -7.52 2.41
C TYR A 209 -12.42 -6.81 1.14
N ILE A 210 -11.68 -5.80 0.71
CA ILE A 210 -11.91 -5.05 -0.51
C ILE A 210 -10.66 -5.19 -1.38
N ASP A 211 -10.81 -5.86 -2.52
CA ASP A 211 -9.75 -5.91 -3.54
C ASP A 211 -9.61 -4.53 -4.19
N PHE A 212 -8.48 -3.86 -3.95
CA PHE A 212 -8.21 -2.52 -4.46
C PHE A 212 -8.27 -2.45 -5.99
N GLY A 213 -7.80 -3.49 -6.70
CA GLY A 213 -7.81 -3.51 -8.15
C GLY A 213 -9.21 -3.57 -8.77
N LYS A 214 -10.17 -4.14 -8.03
CA LYS A 214 -11.60 -4.15 -8.40
C LYS A 214 -12.34 -2.92 -7.90
N PHE A 215 -11.96 -2.42 -6.72
CA PHE A 215 -12.57 -1.26 -6.09
C PHE A 215 -12.18 0.06 -6.78
N TYR A 216 -10.93 0.21 -7.19
CA TYR A 216 -10.40 1.45 -7.77
C TYR A 216 -11.02 1.80 -9.14
N THR A 217 -11.54 3.01 -9.23
CA THR A 217 -12.28 3.53 -10.40
C THR A 217 -11.54 4.63 -11.16
N GLY A 218 -10.39 5.08 -10.65
CA GLY A 218 -9.58 6.10 -11.30
C GLY A 218 -8.82 5.59 -12.53
N LYS A 219 -7.99 6.47 -13.10
CA LYS A 219 -7.25 6.15 -14.33
C LYS A 219 -6.15 5.14 -14.04
N ARG A 220 -6.13 4.06 -14.83
CA ARG A 220 -5.08 3.02 -14.79
C ARG A 220 -4.06 3.28 -15.88
N ALA A 221 -2.79 3.40 -15.51
CA ALA A 221 -1.68 3.50 -16.46
C ALA A 221 -0.92 2.17 -16.47
N TYR A 222 -1.20 1.33 -17.47
CA TYR A 222 -0.55 0.02 -17.59
C TYR A 222 0.93 0.17 -17.89
N ILE A 223 1.73 -0.63 -17.19
CA ILE A 223 3.16 -0.76 -17.49
C ILE A 223 3.22 -1.59 -18.76
N SER A 224 3.65 -1.02 -19.88
CA SER A 224 3.76 -1.75 -21.13
C SER A 224 4.84 -2.82 -20.99
N GLU A 225 4.46 -4.08 -20.87
CA GLU A 225 5.30 -5.17 -21.38
C GLU A 225 5.13 -5.14 -22.88
N ASN A 226 6.16 -4.72 -23.61
CA ASN A 226 6.17 -4.83 -25.06
C ASN A 226 6.06 -6.33 -25.40
N PRO A 227 4.98 -6.81 -26.05
CA PRO A 227 4.87 -8.22 -26.39
C PRO A 227 5.76 -8.62 -27.59
N ALA A 228 6.52 -7.68 -28.15
CA ALA A 228 7.31 -7.84 -29.36
C ALA A 228 8.81 -7.48 -29.23
N LEU A 229 9.39 -7.56 -28.03
CA LEU A 229 10.85 -7.55 -27.82
C LEU A 229 11.30 -8.81 -27.08
#